data_AF-A0A963NWL1-F1
#
_entry.id   AF-A0A963NWL1-F1
#
_cell.length_a   1.000
_cell.length_b   1.000
_cell.length_c   1.000
_cell.angle_alpha   90.00
_cell.angle_beta   90.00
_cell.angle_gamma   90.00
#
_symmetry.space_group_name_H-M   'P 1'
#
loop_
_entity.id
_entity.type
_entity.pdbx_description
1 polymer ?
#
loop_
_entity_poly.entity_id
_entity_poly.type
_entity_poly.pdbx_seq_one_letter_code
_entity_poly.pdbx_strand_id
1 'polypeptide(L)'
;MERQTEETIEAELTGLREQYRDLGIFGLERIIAQRAAEEKHLASIYLLIDKRGVPIAGNLPAWPTDVETVSNRFRFSLDLPGSSGPRRFLGRSVELDQGFLLVARDIEDKLRTQTLLVNAIALGSGLMLVFGVIGGFVMSRWMLTRIESINRATGQIMAGDLGRRIAVDGSGDEFDELATNLNAMLERIERLLAGMREVTDNIAH
;
A
#
# COMPACT_ATOMS: atom_id res chain seq x y z
N MET A 1 4.58 17.44 9.15
CA MET A 1 3.57 17.09 10.17
C MET A 1 3.78 17.87 11.45
N GLU A 2 4.76 17.58 12.32
CA GLU A 2 4.92 18.33 13.60
C GLU A 2 5.01 19.86 13.44
N ARG A 3 5.77 20.37 12.45
CA ARG A 3 5.83 21.81 12.15
C ARG A 3 4.47 22.42 11.78
N GLN A 4 3.66 21.70 11.00
CA GLN A 4 2.32 22.16 10.59
C GLN A 4 1.35 22.15 11.78
N THR A 5 1.46 21.15 12.65
CA THR A 5 0.69 21.10 13.90
C THR A 5 1.03 22.28 14.80
N GLU A 6 2.32 22.62 14.92
CA GLU A 6 2.80 23.75 15.71
C GLU A 6 2.32 25.10 15.16
N GLU A 7 2.43 25.32 13.84
CA GLU A 7 1.90 26.52 13.17
C GLU A 7 0.39 26.68 13.38
N THR A 8 -0.35 25.57 13.34
CA THR A 8 -1.80 25.61 13.58
C THR A 8 -2.13 25.97 15.03
N ILE A 9 -1.43 25.37 16.00
CA ILE A 9 -1.61 25.68 17.42
C ILE A 9 -1.29 27.16 17.69
N GLU A 10 -0.23 27.69 17.08
CA GLU A 10 0.16 29.09 17.24
C GLU A 10 -0.87 30.07 16.66
N ALA A 11 -1.41 29.77 15.48
CA ALA A 11 -2.48 30.55 14.88
C ALA A 11 -3.75 30.53 15.75
N GLU A 12 -4.13 29.36 16.28
CA GLU A 12 -5.28 29.23 17.18
C GLU A 12 -5.10 30.02 18.48
N LEU A 13 -3.94 29.90 19.12
CA LEU A 13 -3.64 30.63 20.35
C LEU A 13 -3.63 32.15 20.13
N THR A 14 -3.10 32.60 19.00
CA THR A 14 -3.08 34.02 18.66
C THR A 14 -4.50 34.56 18.50
N GLY A 15 -5.36 33.87 17.75
CA GLY A 15 -6.75 34.27 17.59
C GLY A 15 -7.56 34.23 18.90
N LEU A 16 -7.34 33.22 19.76
CA LEU A 16 -8.02 33.16 21.06
C LEU A 16 -7.56 34.27 22.01
N ARG A 17 -6.29 34.66 21.96
CA ARG A 17 -5.74 35.77 22.76
C ARG A 17 -6.32 37.11 22.34
N GLU A 18 -6.50 37.33 21.03
CA GLU A 18 -7.17 38.52 20.52
C GLU A 18 -8.63 38.59 20.98
N GLN A 19 -9.36 37.47 20.87
CA GLN A 19 -10.74 37.38 21.36
C GLN A 19 -10.86 37.60 22.87
N TYR A 20 -9.89 37.12 23.66
CA TYR A 20 -9.83 37.41 25.09
C TYR A 20 -9.68 38.91 25.39
N ARG A 21 -8.86 39.63 24.59
CA ARG A 21 -8.67 41.07 24.75
C ARG A 21 -9.95 41.86 24.46
N ASP A 22 -10.73 41.41 23.47
CA ASP A 22 -11.92 42.12 23.01
C ASP A 22 -13.18 41.78 23.84
N LEU A 23 -13.32 40.53 24.27
CA LEU A 23 -14.54 40.01 24.92
C LEU A 23 -14.35 39.66 26.40
N GLY A 24 -13.12 39.70 26.91
CA GLY A 24 -12.77 39.28 28.26
C GLY A 24 -12.94 37.78 28.51
N ILE A 25 -12.86 37.39 29.79
CA ILE A 25 -12.86 35.98 30.22
C ILE A 25 -14.17 35.25 29.90
N PHE A 26 -15.32 35.90 30.07
CA PHE A 26 -16.64 35.29 29.81
C PHE A 26 -16.88 35.02 28.32
N GLY A 27 -16.39 35.91 27.45
CA GLY A 27 -16.43 35.69 26.01
C GLY A 27 -15.55 34.52 25.59
N LEU A 28 -14.33 34.46 26.14
CA LEU A 28 -13.39 33.38 25.87
C LEU A 28 -13.94 32.02 26.37
N GLU A 29 -14.52 31.97 27.56
CA GLU A 29 -15.17 30.78 28.12
C GLU A 29 -16.20 30.19 27.15
N ARG A 30 -17.12 31.03 26.66
CA ARG A 30 -18.16 30.60 25.71
C ARG A 30 -17.58 30.07 24.41
N ILE A 31 -16.55 30.72 23.86
CA ILE A 31 -15.92 30.30 22.61
C ILE A 31 -15.20 28.96 22.80
N ILE A 32 -14.45 28.81 23.89
CA ILE A 32 -13.75 27.57 24.22
C ILE A 32 -14.76 26.45 24.45
N ALA A 33 -15.83 26.70 25.22
CA ALA A 33 -16.88 25.71 25.47
C ALA A 33 -17.56 25.27 24.18
N GLN A 34 -17.85 26.20 23.26
CA GLN A 34 -18.42 25.88 21.95
C GLN A 34 -17.46 25.03 21.10
N ARG A 35 -16.20 25.44 20.96
CA ARG A 35 -15.20 24.69 20.18
C ARG A 35 -14.94 23.31 20.77
N ALA A 36 -14.81 23.22 22.08
CA ALA A 36 -14.66 21.97 22.81
C ALA A 36 -15.83 21.00 22.59
N ALA A 37 -17.06 21.53 22.44
CA ALA A 37 -18.25 20.73 22.16
C ALA A 37 -18.38 20.31 20.69
N GLU A 38 -17.91 21.13 19.75
CA GLU A 38 -17.91 20.81 18.31
C GLU A 38 -16.85 19.75 17.94
N GLU A 39 -15.80 19.62 18.75
CA GLU A 39 -14.66 18.73 18.50
C GLU A 39 -14.95 17.26 18.86
N LYS A 40 -15.67 16.56 17.97
CA LYS A 40 -16.11 15.17 18.17
C LYS A 40 -15.00 14.12 18.32
N HIS A 41 -13.79 14.39 17.85
CA HIS A 41 -12.70 13.41 17.79
C HIS A 41 -11.54 13.70 18.74
N LEU A 42 -11.68 14.73 19.59
CA LEU A 42 -10.63 15.18 20.50
C LEU A 42 -9.30 15.37 19.75
N ALA A 43 -9.36 15.83 18.49
CA ALA A 43 -8.15 16.09 17.70
C ALA A 43 -7.47 17.37 18.22
N SER A 44 -8.27 18.32 18.68
CA SER A 44 -7.83 19.49 19.45
C SER A 44 -8.41 19.44 20.86
N ILE A 45 -7.59 19.82 21.84
CA ILE A 45 -7.94 19.91 23.25
C ILE A 45 -7.64 21.33 23.74
N TYR A 46 -8.59 21.87 24.49
CA TYR A 46 -8.57 23.20 25.06
C TYR A 46 -8.72 23.11 26.57
N LEU A 47 -7.97 23.94 27.29
CA LEU A 47 -8.11 24.12 28.72
C LEU A 47 -7.85 25.59 29.09
N LEU A 48 -8.86 26.19 29.71
CA LEU A 48 -8.77 27.50 30.35
C LEU A 48 -8.83 27.28 31.86
N ILE A 49 -7.82 27.71 32.59
CA ILE A 49 -7.75 27.64 34.06
C ILE A 49 -7.64 29.03 34.66
N ASP A 50 -8.14 29.21 35.88
CA ASP A 50 -7.90 30.42 36.66
C ASP A 50 -6.48 30.44 37.25
N LYS A 51 -6.09 31.54 37.92
CA LYS A 51 -4.78 31.65 38.61
C LYS A 51 -4.56 30.64 39.74
N ARG A 52 -5.61 29.98 40.22
CA ARG A 52 -5.55 28.93 41.25
C ARG A 52 -5.44 27.54 40.64
N GLY A 53 -5.42 27.42 39.30
CA GLY A 53 -5.37 26.15 38.59
C GLY A 53 -6.73 25.47 38.44
N VAL A 54 -7.82 26.16 38.73
CA VAL A 54 -9.18 25.61 38.61
C VAL A 54 -9.65 25.72 37.16
N PRO A 55 -10.12 24.63 36.53
CA PRO A 55 -10.65 24.68 35.16
C PRO A 55 -11.90 25.55 35.09
N ILE A 56 -11.88 26.51 34.16
CA ILE A 56 -12.99 27.40 33.82
C ILE A 56 -13.75 26.84 32.61
N ALA A 57 -13.03 26.47 31.54
CA ALA A 57 -13.62 26.02 30.28
C ALA A 57 -12.68 25.09 29.52
N GLY A 58 -13.23 24.14 28.76
CA GLY A 58 -12.43 23.24 27.91
C GLY A 58 -12.96 21.81 27.89
N ASN A 59 -12.36 20.99 27.03
CA ASN A 59 -12.58 19.54 26.98
C ASN A 59 -11.49 18.75 27.74
N LEU A 60 -10.47 19.43 28.29
CA LEU A 60 -9.52 18.82 29.21
C LEU A 60 -10.01 19.00 30.66
N PRO A 61 -10.08 17.93 31.47
CA PRO A 61 -10.61 18.01 32.83
C PRO A 61 -9.66 18.68 33.84
N ALA A 62 -8.35 18.62 33.59
CA ALA A 62 -7.33 19.16 34.49
C ALA A 62 -6.03 19.45 33.73
N TRP A 63 -5.17 20.28 34.32
CA TRP A 63 -3.83 20.52 33.78
C TRP A 63 -3.01 19.20 33.79
N PRO A 64 -2.31 18.86 32.70
CA PRO A 64 -1.52 17.63 32.66
C PRO A 64 -0.43 17.62 33.73
N THR A 65 -0.39 16.59 34.56
CA THR A 65 0.60 16.43 35.65
C THR A 65 2.04 16.24 35.15
N ASP A 66 2.20 15.80 33.90
CA ASP A 66 3.50 15.58 33.26
C ASP A 66 4.19 16.88 32.80
N VAL A 67 3.53 18.03 33.01
CA VAL A 67 3.99 19.34 32.53
C VAL A 67 4.32 20.23 33.72
N GLU A 68 5.59 20.18 34.16
CA GLU A 68 6.11 20.92 35.32
C GLU A 68 6.18 22.44 35.12
N THR A 69 6.12 22.93 33.87
CA THR A 69 6.32 24.35 33.57
C THR A 69 5.24 24.84 32.62
N VAL A 70 4.65 26.02 32.91
CA VAL A 70 3.93 26.84 31.93
C VAL A 70 4.93 27.29 30.86
N SER A 71 5.33 26.34 30.02
CA SER A 71 6.30 26.54 28.96
C SER A 71 5.54 26.80 27.65
N ASN A 72 6.26 27.44 26.73
CA ASN A 72 5.75 27.74 25.40
C ASN A 72 5.52 26.49 24.53
N ARG A 73 5.92 25.28 24.97
CA ARG A 73 5.71 24.02 24.23
C ARG A 73 5.96 22.82 25.12
N PHE A 74 5.04 21.86 25.11
CA PHE A 74 5.19 20.60 25.84
C PHE A 74 4.47 19.44 25.14
N ARG A 75 4.88 18.22 25.47
CA ARG A 75 4.22 16.98 25.03
C ARG A 75 3.65 16.29 26.25
N PHE A 76 2.45 15.75 26.12
CA PHE A 76 1.83 14.94 27.15
C PHE A 76 1.04 13.81 26.51
N SER A 77 0.77 12.77 27.28
CA SER A 77 -0.06 11.66 26.85
C SER A 77 -1.32 11.62 27.67
N LEU A 78 -2.47 11.40 27.03
CA LEU A 78 -3.75 11.31 27.71
C LEU A 78 -4.45 10.03 27.30
N ASP A 79 -4.94 9.29 28.30
CA ASP A 79 -5.82 8.16 28.05
C ASP A 79 -7.25 8.69 27.87
N LEU A 80 -7.80 8.52 26.67
CA LEU A 80 -9.09 9.08 26.29
C LEU A 80 -10.13 7.97 26.18
N PRO A 81 -11.36 8.19 26.68
CA PRO A 81 -12.43 7.22 26.52
C PRO A 81 -12.64 6.86 25.04
N GLY A 82 -12.42 5.60 24.69
CA GLY A 82 -12.57 5.10 23.31
C GLY A 82 -11.30 5.13 22.44
N SER A 83 -10.15 5.57 22.96
CA SER A 83 -8.85 5.34 22.31
C SER A 83 -8.31 3.94 22.64
N SER A 84 -7.51 3.36 21.74
CA SER A 84 -6.89 2.03 21.94
C SER A 84 -5.58 2.11 22.73
N GLY A 85 -5.46 3.09 23.62
CA GLY A 85 -4.23 3.44 24.35
C GLY A 85 -4.05 4.95 24.51
N PRO A 86 -2.99 5.37 25.24
CA PRO A 86 -2.70 6.78 25.46
C PRO A 86 -2.39 7.49 24.14
N ARG A 87 -3.06 8.61 23.88
CA ARG A 87 -2.80 9.47 22.71
C ARG A 87 -1.81 10.55 23.09
N ARG A 88 -0.87 10.84 22.18
CA ARG A 88 0.15 11.87 22.39
C ARG A 88 -0.31 13.21 21.83
N PHE A 89 -0.23 14.23 22.66
CA PHE A 89 -0.59 15.59 22.31
C PHE A 89 0.64 16.50 22.30
N LEU A 90 0.69 17.40 21.34
CA LEU A 90 1.56 18.57 21.36
C LEU A 90 0.76 19.75 21.86
N GLY A 91 1.15 20.29 23.01
CA GLY A 91 0.49 21.39 23.68
C GLY A 91 1.34 22.66 23.71
N ARG A 92 0.66 23.79 23.74
CA ARG A 92 1.24 25.10 24.01
C ARG A 92 0.31 25.85 24.96
N SER A 93 0.92 26.58 25.89
CA SER A 93 0.18 27.38 26.87
C SER A 93 0.56 28.84 26.77
N VAL A 94 -0.37 29.72 27.13
CA VAL A 94 -0.13 31.14 27.29
C VAL A 94 -0.78 31.64 28.58
N GLU A 95 -0.07 32.52 29.26
CA GLU A 95 -0.59 33.26 30.40
C GLU A 95 -1.52 34.39 29.94
N LEU A 96 -2.66 34.52 30.62
CA LEU A 96 -3.64 35.57 30.47
C LEU A 96 -3.74 36.33 31.80
N ASP A 97 -4.31 37.54 31.78
CA ASP A 97 -4.40 38.39 32.98
C ASP A 97 -5.15 37.72 34.15
N GLN A 98 -6.04 36.77 33.85
CA GLN A 98 -6.91 36.09 34.83
C GLN A 98 -6.67 34.58 34.91
N GLY A 99 -5.65 34.03 34.23
CA GLY A 99 -5.44 32.58 34.20
C GLY A 99 -4.50 32.10 33.11
N PHE A 100 -4.60 30.82 32.73
CA PHE A 100 -3.80 30.24 31.65
C PHE A 100 -4.70 29.57 30.62
N LEU A 101 -4.33 29.72 29.35
CA LEU A 101 -4.96 29.04 28.23
C LEU A 101 -3.98 28.03 27.63
N LEU A 102 -4.42 26.78 27.55
CA LEU A 102 -3.72 25.68 26.91
C LEU A 102 -4.50 25.23 25.68
N VAL A 103 -3.76 25.09 24.58
CA VAL A 103 -4.25 24.47 23.35
C VAL A 103 -3.30 23.32 23.01
N ALA A 104 -3.87 22.15 22.78
CA ALA A 104 -3.10 20.96 22.42
C ALA A 104 -3.75 20.25 21.25
N ARG A 105 -2.92 19.65 20.39
CA ARG A 105 -3.40 18.89 19.24
C ARG A 105 -2.79 17.50 19.24
N ASP A 106 -3.60 16.53 18.86
CA ASP A 106 -3.12 15.17 18.69
C ASP A 106 -2.04 15.15 17.61
N ILE A 107 -0.87 14.58 17.96
CA ILE A 107 0.25 14.35 17.03
C ILE A 107 0.31 12.89 16.57
N GLU A 108 -0.53 12.03 17.14
CA GLU A 108 -0.69 10.64 16.76
C GLU A 108 -1.58 10.55 15.51
N ASP A 109 -0.97 10.73 14.34
CA ASP A 109 -1.67 10.56 13.07
C ASP A 109 -2.12 9.10 12.88
N LYS A 110 -3.41 8.95 12.53
CA LYS A 110 -4.18 7.74 12.21
C LYS A 110 -3.37 6.52 11.73
N LEU A 111 -2.90 5.70 12.67
CA LEU A 111 -2.51 4.31 12.37
C LEU A 111 -3.72 3.42 12.02
N ARG A 112 -4.96 3.89 12.26
CA ARG A 112 -6.20 3.15 11.90
C ARG A 112 -6.50 3.12 10.40
N THR A 113 -5.99 4.04 9.59
CA THR A 113 -6.18 3.97 8.11
C THR A 113 -5.10 3.11 7.44
N GLN A 114 -3.93 2.97 8.06
CA GLN A 114 -2.86 2.14 7.48
C GLN A 114 -3.20 0.66 7.48
N THR A 115 -3.88 0.13 8.50
CA THR A 115 -4.14 -1.32 8.57
C THR A 115 -5.05 -1.82 7.45
N LEU A 116 -6.05 -1.05 7.03
CA LEU A 116 -6.92 -1.42 5.91
C LEU A 116 -6.15 -1.42 4.58
N LEU A 117 -5.30 -0.42 4.37
CA LEU A 117 -4.45 -0.33 3.18
C LEU A 117 -3.41 -1.45 3.16
N VAL A 118 -2.74 -1.71 4.28
CA VAL A 118 -1.73 -2.77 4.40
C VAL A 118 -2.38 -4.14 4.21
N ASN A 119 -3.56 -4.40 4.77
CA ASN A 119 -4.28 -5.66 4.53
C ASN A 119 -4.71 -5.81 3.07
N ALA A 120 -5.21 -4.73 2.44
CA ALA A 120 -5.56 -4.77 1.02
C ALA A 120 -4.34 -5.04 0.13
N ILE A 121 -3.21 -4.40 0.43
CA ILE A 121 -1.93 -4.61 -0.27
C ILE A 121 -1.43 -6.04 -0.03
N ALA A 122 -1.50 -6.55 1.20
CA ALA A 122 -1.05 -7.90 1.54
C ALA A 122 -1.90 -8.96 0.84
N LEU A 123 -3.22 -8.80 0.82
CA LEU A 123 -4.14 -9.71 0.13
C LEU A 123 -3.95 -9.64 -1.38
N GLY A 124 -3.81 -8.43 -1.95
CA GLY A 124 -3.51 -8.23 -3.37
C GLY A 124 -2.17 -8.85 -3.78
N SER A 125 -1.11 -8.62 -3.00
CA SER A 125 0.22 -9.21 -3.20
C SER A 125 0.17 -10.75 -3.09
N GLY A 126 -0.56 -11.26 -2.11
CA GLY A 126 -0.76 -12.70 -1.91
C GLY A 126 -1.44 -13.35 -3.12
N LEU A 127 -2.52 -12.75 -3.62
CA LEU A 127 -3.20 -13.22 -4.83
C LEU A 127 -2.29 -13.16 -6.06
N MET A 128 -1.54 -12.07 -6.23
CA MET A 128 -0.59 -11.91 -7.34
C MET A 128 0.49 -13.00 -7.32
N LEU A 129 1.04 -13.32 -6.16
CA LEU A 129 2.01 -14.41 -6.00
C LEU A 129 1.39 -15.77 -6.35
N VAL A 130 0.18 -16.05 -5.86
CA VAL A 130 -0.53 -17.29 -6.17
C VAL A 130 -0.77 -17.43 -7.67
N PHE A 131 -1.27 -16.39 -8.33
CA PHE A 131 -1.47 -16.40 -9.77
C PHE A 131 -0.16 -16.51 -10.56
N GLY A 132 0.91 -15.86 -10.10
CA GLY A 132 2.23 -15.97 -10.71
C GLY A 132 2.79 -17.39 -10.63
N VAL A 133 2.68 -18.05 -9.48
CA VAL A 133 3.13 -19.44 -9.29
C VAL A 133 2.29 -20.40 -10.12
N ILE A 134 0.96 -20.29 -10.07
CA ILE A 134 0.07 -21.17 -10.83
C ILE A 134 0.27 -20.97 -12.33
N GLY A 135 0.26 -19.72 -12.80
CA GLY A 135 0.46 -19.39 -14.21
C GLY A 135 1.83 -19.85 -14.72
N GLY A 136 2.89 -19.60 -13.95
CA GLY A 136 4.24 -20.06 -14.29
C GLY A 136 4.35 -21.59 -14.33
N PHE A 137 3.76 -22.29 -13.36
CA PHE A 137 3.76 -23.75 -13.32
C PHE A 137 3.00 -24.37 -14.51
N VAL A 138 1.80 -23.85 -14.81
CA VAL A 138 0.99 -24.32 -15.95
C VAL A 138 1.71 -24.05 -17.27
N MET A 139 2.24 -22.85 -17.47
CA MET A 139 2.97 -22.49 -18.69
C MET A 139 4.22 -23.36 -18.89
N SER A 140 5.01 -23.55 -17.82
CA SER A 140 6.20 -24.41 -17.86
C SER A 140 5.85 -25.85 -18.25
N ARG A 141 4.79 -26.41 -17.64
CA ARG A 141 4.32 -27.77 -17.94
C ARG A 141 3.88 -27.92 -19.39
N TRP A 142 3.12 -26.95 -19.90
CA TRP A 142 2.62 -26.94 -21.27
C TRP A 142 3.78 -26.89 -22.28
N MET A 143 4.72 -25.96 -22.08
CA MET A 143 5.87 -25.77 -22.97
C MET A 143 6.81 -26.99 -22.97
N LEU A 144 7.11 -27.58 -21.81
CA LEU A 144 7.92 -28.80 -21.71
C LEU A 144 7.29 -29.98 -22.45
N THR A 145 5.97 -30.15 -22.32
CA THR A 145 5.26 -31.26 -22.99
C THR A 145 5.34 -31.14 -24.51
N ARG A 146 5.30 -29.91 -25.05
CA ARG A 146 5.49 -29.66 -26.48
C ARG A 146 6.90 -29.90 -26.96
N ILE A 147 7.89 -29.43 -26.21
CA ILE A 147 9.30 -29.67 -26.56
C ILE A 147 9.58 -31.18 -26.58
N GLU A 148 9.06 -31.92 -25.61
CA GLU A 148 9.20 -33.37 -25.58
C GLU A 148 8.51 -34.06 -26.76
N SER A 149 7.34 -33.60 -27.22
CA SER A 149 6.66 -34.21 -28.36
C SER A 149 7.47 -34.05 -29.65
N ILE A 150 8.03 -32.85 -29.88
CA ILE A 150 8.91 -32.56 -31.01
C ILE A 150 10.20 -33.39 -30.91
N ASN A 151 10.86 -33.41 -29.75
CA ASN A 151 12.08 -34.18 -29.54
C ASN A 151 11.88 -35.68 -29.76
N ARG A 152 10.76 -36.25 -29.29
CA ARG A 152 10.43 -37.66 -29.52
C ARG A 152 10.23 -37.95 -31.00
N ALA A 153 9.48 -37.10 -31.72
CA ALA A 153 9.26 -37.27 -33.17
C ALA A 153 10.58 -37.20 -33.94
N THR A 154 11.40 -36.19 -33.68
CA THR A 154 12.72 -36.02 -34.32
C THR A 154 13.66 -37.19 -34.01
N GLY A 155 13.65 -37.72 -32.78
CA GLY A 155 14.44 -38.89 -32.41
C GLY A 155 14.08 -40.15 -33.22
N GLN A 156 12.80 -40.37 -33.49
CA GLN A 156 12.34 -41.50 -34.31
C GLN A 156 12.70 -41.32 -35.78
N ILE A 157 12.59 -40.09 -36.30
CA ILE A 157 13.00 -39.75 -37.66
C ILE A 157 14.49 -39.99 -37.86
N MET A 158 15.32 -39.55 -36.90
CA MET A 158 16.77 -39.79 -36.91
C MET A 158 17.12 -41.28 -36.82
N ALA A 159 16.26 -42.11 -36.24
CA ALA A 159 16.41 -43.56 -36.20
C ALA A 159 16.03 -44.26 -37.54
N GLY A 160 15.60 -43.50 -38.55
CA GLY A 160 15.35 -44.00 -39.91
C GLY A 160 13.89 -43.97 -40.35
N ASP A 161 12.95 -43.59 -39.48
CA ASP A 161 11.53 -43.46 -39.83
C ASP A 161 11.22 -42.08 -40.45
N LEU A 162 11.70 -41.87 -41.68
CA LEU A 162 11.54 -40.60 -42.39
C LEU A 162 10.08 -40.28 -42.75
N GLY A 163 9.21 -41.29 -42.85
CA GLY A 163 7.78 -41.13 -43.14
C GLY A 163 6.99 -40.51 -42.00
N ARG A 164 7.58 -40.44 -40.80
CA ARG A 164 6.97 -39.78 -39.65
C ARG A 164 6.92 -38.26 -39.86
N ARG A 165 5.91 -37.64 -39.28
CA ARG A 165 5.73 -36.18 -39.26
C ARG A 165 5.59 -35.68 -37.84
N ILE A 166 6.02 -34.44 -37.62
CA ILE A 166 5.86 -33.73 -36.36
C ILE A 166 4.42 -33.20 -36.31
N ALA A 167 3.73 -33.44 -35.20
CA ALA A 167 2.34 -33.03 -35.02
C ALA A 167 2.24 -31.50 -34.90
N VAL A 168 1.32 -30.92 -35.67
CA VAL A 168 0.88 -29.52 -35.56
C VAL A 168 -0.48 -29.57 -34.86
N ASP A 169 -0.68 -28.80 -33.80
CA ASP A 169 -1.92 -28.91 -33.01
C ASP A 169 -2.87 -27.73 -33.18
N GLY A 170 -2.48 -26.73 -33.97
CA GLY A 170 -3.34 -25.63 -34.38
C GLY A 170 -3.45 -24.51 -33.35
N SER A 171 -2.53 -24.44 -32.38
CA SER A 171 -2.41 -23.28 -31.49
C SER A 171 -2.01 -22.01 -32.24
N GLY A 172 -1.37 -22.15 -33.41
CA GLY A 172 -0.91 -21.00 -34.22
C GLY A 172 0.25 -20.24 -33.56
N ASP A 173 0.95 -20.89 -32.63
CA ASP A 173 2.14 -20.37 -31.94
C ASP A 173 3.43 -20.71 -32.70
N GLU A 174 4.56 -20.31 -32.13
CA GLU A 174 5.88 -20.53 -32.70
C GLU A 174 6.26 -22.02 -32.80
N PHE A 175 5.65 -22.91 -32.01
CA PHE A 175 5.90 -24.35 -32.08
C PHE A 175 5.21 -24.97 -33.30
N ASP A 176 4.01 -24.51 -33.65
CA ASP A 176 3.30 -24.94 -34.87
C ASP A 176 4.05 -24.49 -36.14
N GLU A 177 4.58 -23.26 -36.13
CA GLU A 177 5.42 -22.76 -37.22
C GLU A 177 6.69 -23.61 -37.37
N LEU A 178 7.37 -23.92 -36.25
CA LEU A 178 8.52 -24.80 -36.24
C LEU A 178 8.19 -26.20 -36.77
N ALA A 179 7.10 -26.81 -36.32
CA ALA A 179 6.67 -28.13 -36.76
C ALA A 179 6.37 -28.16 -38.26
N THR A 180 5.73 -27.11 -38.79
CA THR A 180 5.45 -26.96 -40.22
C THR A 180 6.73 -26.87 -41.04
N ASN A 181 7.68 -26.03 -40.61
CA ASN A 181 8.98 -25.86 -41.27
C ASN A 181 9.81 -27.15 -41.25
N LEU A 182 9.83 -27.87 -40.13
CA LEU A 182 10.50 -29.17 -40.02
C LEU A 182 9.89 -30.21 -40.96
N ASN A 183 8.57 -30.31 -41.02
CA ASN A 183 7.89 -31.23 -41.93
C ASN A 183 8.21 -30.92 -43.42
N ALA A 184 8.28 -29.65 -43.80
CA ALA A 184 8.67 -29.25 -45.16
C ALA A 184 10.11 -29.66 -45.51
N MET A 185 11.04 -29.57 -44.56
CA MET A 185 12.40 -30.07 -44.75
C MET A 185 12.42 -31.60 -44.91
N LEU A 186 11.65 -32.35 -44.11
CA LEU A 186 11.54 -33.81 -44.23
C LEU A 186 11.03 -34.23 -45.61
N GLU A 187 10.01 -33.55 -46.12
CA GLU A 187 9.45 -33.81 -47.45
C GLU A 187 10.50 -33.59 -48.56
N ARG A 188 11.38 -32.59 -48.39
CA ARG A 188 12.49 -32.37 -49.32
C ARG A 188 13.53 -33.50 -49.23
N ILE A 189 13.85 -33.99 -48.03
CA ILE A 189 14.77 -35.12 -47.85
C ILE A 189 14.21 -36.39 -48.49
N GLU A 190 12.92 -36.69 -48.28
CA GLU A 190 12.26 -37.84 -48.90
C GLU A 190 12.31 -37.78 -50.43
N ARG A 191 12.02 -36.62 -51.03
CA ARG A 191 12.12 -36.43 -52.49
C ARG A 191 13.54 -36.67 -53.02
N LEU A 192 14.56 -36.20 -52.29
CA LEU A 192 15.96 -36.41 -52.67
C LEU A 192 16.35 -37.89 -52.61
N LEU A 193 15.94 -38.60 -51.55
CA LEU A 193 16.19 -40.04 -51.41
C LEU A 193 15.45 -40.87 -52.47
N ALA A 194 14.22 -40.51 -52.81
CA ALA A 194 13.46 -41.15 -53.88
C ALA A 194 14.16 -40.99 -55.24
N GLY A 195 14.61 -39.77 -55.57
CA GLY A 195 15.35 -39.52 -56.81
C GLY A 195 16.68 -40.28 -56.90
N MET A 196 17.40 -40.43 -55.78
CA MET A 196 18.62 -41.26 -55.74
C MET A 196 18.35 -42.74 -56.03
N ARG A 197 17.23 -43.29 -55.52
CA ARG A 197 16.84 -44.68 -55.79
C ARG A 197 16.52 -44.90 -57.27
N GLU A 198 15.77 -43.99 -57.89
CA GLU A 198 15.42 -44.07 -59.32
C GLU A 198 16.63 -44.05 -60.25
N VAL A 199 17.64 -43.21 -59.96
CA VAL A 199 18.89 -43.19 -60.73
C VAL A 199 19.68 -44.48 -60.56
N THR A 200 19.69 -45.06 -59.36
CA THR A 200 20.43 -46.30 -59.09
C THR A 200 19.78 -47.50 -59.79
N ASP A 201 18.45 -47.59 -59.79
CA ASP A 201 17.70 -48.64 -60.50
C ASP A 201 17.91 -48.57 -62.01
N ASN A 202 18.00 -47.37 -62.58
CA ASN A 202 18.28 -47.20 -64.02
C ASN A 202 19.70 -47.58 -64.44
N ILE A 203 20.68 -47.66 -63.51
CA ILE A 203 22.06 -48.10 -63.82
C ILE A 203 22.20 -49.64 -63.76
N ALA A 204 21.27 -50.33 -63.09
CA ALA A 204 21.27 -51.78 -62.94
C ALA A 204 20.62 -52.54 -64.11
N HIS A 205 20.21 -51.82 -65.16
CA HIS A 205 19.60 -52.37 -66.38
C HIS A 205 20.49 -52.11 -67.60
#